data_AF-A0AAU4M8V9-F1
#
_entry.id   AF-A0AAU4M8V9-F1
#
_cell.length_a   1.000
_cell.length_b   1.000
_cell.length_c   1.000
_cell.angle_alpha   90.00
_cell.angle_beta   90.00
_cell.angle_gamma   90.00
#
_symmetry.space_group_name_H-M   'P 1'
#
loop_
_entity.id
_entity.type
_entity.pdbx_description
1 polymer ?
#
loop_
_entity_poly.entity_id
_entity_poly.type
_entity_poly.pdbx_seq_one_letter_code
_entity_poly.pdbx_strand_id
1 'polypeptide(L)' 'MSDDTEQVCAVAPAGTLQALTPDPDGVGPRADCVLCGEPTELPADHPGSTLCPVCAWQQAQRIACSG' A
#
# COMPACT_ATOMS: atom_id res chain seq x y z
N MET A 1 -13.94 -37.83 -9.23
CA MET A 1 -12.96 -36.81 -8.81
C MET A 1 -13.44 -35.51 -9.42
N SER A 2 -14.34 -34.84 -8.70
CA SER A 2 -14.94 -33.60 -9.18
C SER A 2 -13.99 -32.45 -8.95
N ASP A 3 -14.09 -31.49 -9.86
CA ASP A 3 -13.32 -30.26 -9.93
C ASP A 3 -13.52 -29.40 -8.67
N ASP A 4 -12.59 -29.52 -7.72
CA ASP A 4 -12.58 -28.76 -6.45
C ASP A 4 -11.47 -27.69 -6.47
N THR A 5 -10.98 -27.34 -7.65
CA THR A 5 -9.84 -26.40 -7.82
C THR A 5 -10.29 -25.05 -8.38
N GLU A 6 -11.51 -24.94 -8.91
CA GLU A 6 -11.94 -23.73 -9.61
C GLU A 6 -12.35 -22.56 -8.71
N GLN A 7 -12.53 -22.71 -7.39
CA GLN A 7 -13.13 -21.64 -6.56
C GLN A 7 -12.56 -21.51 -5.15
N VAL A 8 -11.24 -21.32 -5.02
CA VAL A 8 -10.68 -20.83 -3.74
C VAL A 8 -10.75 -19.30 -3.65
N CYS A 9 -10.77 -18.60 -4.79
CA CYS A 9 -11.03 -17.17 -4.90
C CYS A 9 -11.86 -16.89 -6.15
N ALA A 10 -13.19 -16.83 -6.02
CA ALA A 10 -14.03 -16.42 -7.14
C ALA A 10 -13.72 -14.97 -7.52
N VAL A 11 -13.40 -14.70 -8.79
CA VAL A 11 -13.15 -13.34 -9.27
C VAL A 11 -14.43 -12.53 -9.12
N ALA A 12 -14.34 -11.43 -8.37
CA ALA A 12 -15.47 -10.53 -8.18
C ALA A 12 -15.94 -9.96 -9.54
N PRO A 13 -17.25 -9.75 -9.74
CA PRO A 13 -17.76 -9.19 -10.99
C PRO A 13 -17.11 -7.84 -11.32
N ALA A 14 -17.05 -7.51 -12.62
CA ALA A 14 -16.46 -6.25 -13.08
C ALA A 14 -17.13 -5.06 -12.38
N GLY A 15 -16.31 -4.14 -11.84
CA GLY A 15 -16.77 -2.97 -11.08
C GLY A 15 -16.70 -3.12 -9.56
N THR A 16 -16.65 -4.34 -9.01
CA THR A 16 -16.53 -4.54 -7.54
C THR A 16 -15.19 -4.03 -7.00
N LEU A 17 -14.13 -4.10 -7.82
CA LEU A 17 -12.80 -3.63 -7.45
C LEU A 17 -12.60 -2.13 -7.71
N GLN A 18 -13.61 -1.40 -8.21
CA GLN A 18 -13.43 0.01 -8.57
C GLN A 18 -13.03 0.87 -7.37
N ALA A 19 -13.49 0.51 -6.16
CA ALA A 19 -13.08 1.18 -4.92
C ALA A 19 -11.63 0.84 -4.47
N LEU A 20 -11.05 -0.24 -5.03
CA LEU A 20 -9.66 -0.65 -4.80
C LEU A 20 -8.71 -0.13 -5.89
N THR A 21 -9.26 0.34 -7.01
CA THR A 21 -8.48 0.97 -8.08
C THR A 21 -8.06 2.37 -7.60
N PRO A 22 -6.74 2.66 -7.55
CA PRO A 22 -6.26 3.98 -7.18
C PRO A 22 -6.83 5.04 -8.11
N ASP A 23 -7.25 6.17 -7.54
CA ASP A 23 -7.71 7.32 -8.30
C ASP A 23 -6.58 7.81 -9.22
N PRO A 24 -6.76 7.75 -10.57
CA PRO A 24 -5.76 8.22 -11.50
C PRO A 24 -5.56 9.73 -11.44
N ASP A 25 -6.48 10.50 -10.84
CA ASP A 25 -6.34 11.95 -10.63
C ASP A 25 -5.61 12.27 -9.30
N GLY A 26 -5.34 11.27 -8.46
CA GLY A 26 -4.54 11.36 -7.23
C GLY A 26 -3.03 11.57 -7.43
N VAL A 27 -2.64 12.18 -8.55
CA VAL A 27 -1.24 12.48 -8.96
C VAL A 27 -0.74 13.81 -8.39
N GLY A 28 -1.29 14.23 -7.25
CA GLY A 28 -0.74 15.33 -6.46
C GLY A 28 0.72 15.05 -6.06
N PRO A 29 1.47 16.08 -5.63
CA PRO A 29 2.81 15.89 -5.11
C PRO A 29 2.82 14.81 -4.02
N ARG A 30 3.87 13.99 -4.00
CA ARG A 30 4.06 12.97 -2.97
C ARG A 30 4.65 13.59 -1.72
N ALA A 31 4.25 13.09 -0.55
CA ALA A 31 4.92 13.47 0.69
C ALA A 31 6.36 12.95 0.68
N ASP A 32 7.28 13.72 1.23
CA ASP A 32 8.65 13.27 1.44
C ASP A 32 8.75 12.38 2.69
N CYS A 33 9.61 11.38 2.63
CA CYS A 33 9.90 10.51 3.77
C CYS A 33 10.63 11.31 4.87
N VAL A 34 10.12 11.28 6.09
CA VAL A 34 10.73 12.02 7.22
C VAL A 34 12.11 11.51 7.66
N LEU A 35 12.55 10.34 7.15
CA LEU A 35 13.85 9.75 7.49
C LEU A 35 14.92 9.94 6.41
N CYS A 36 14.57 9.83 5.14
CA CYS A 36 15.53 9.88 4.02
C CYS A 36 15.24 10.99 2.99
N GLY A 37 14.09 11.65 3.05
CA GLY A 37 13.68 12.69 2.09
C GLY A 37 13.23 12.16 0.73
N GLU A 38 13.19 10.85 0.50
CA GLU A 38 12.67 10.28 -0.75
C GLU A 38 11.14 10.35 -0.82
N PRO A 39 10.57 10.45 -2.03
CA PRO A 39 9.12 10.50 -2.20
C PRO A 39 8.44 9.22 -1.72
N THR A 40 7.30 9.39 -1.07
CA THR A 40 6.47 8.30 -0.55
C THR A 40 5.38 7.92 -1.57
N GLU A 41 4.61 6.87 -1.26
CA GLU A 41 3.39 6.56 -2.01
C GLU A 41 2.19 7.43 -1.59
N LEU A 42 2.34 8.18 -0.50
CA LEU A 42 1.27 8.97 0.10
C LEU A 42 1.22 10.38 -0.54
N PRO A 43 0.02 10.96 -0.70
CA PRO A 43 -0.16 12.36 -1.08
C PRO A 43 0.55 13.32 -0.10
N ALA A 44 1.01 14.47 -0.58
CA ALA A 44 1.71 15.48 0.24
C ALA A 44 0.84 16.07 1.37
N ASP A 45 -0.49 16.04 1.23
CA ASP A 45 -1.47 16.45 2.23
C ASP A 45 -1.86 15.31 3.19
N HIS A 46 -1.25 14.13 3.07
CA HIS A 46 -1.50 13.02 3.98
C HIS A 46 -1.06 13.37 5.41
N PRO A 47 -1.95 13.28 6.41
CA PRO A 47 -1.61 13.64 7.79
C PRO A 47 -0.73 12.59 8.47
N GLY A 48 0.18 13.04 9.32
CA GLY A 48 1.01 12.18 10.17
C GLY A 48 2.46 12.02 9.67
N SER A 49 3.19 11.07 10.28
CA SER A 49 4.57 10.76 9.89
C SER A 49 4.59 9.87 8.65
N THR A 50 4.97 10.43 7.51
CA THR A 50 5.06 9.72 6.24
C THR A 50 6.43 9.03 6.07
N LEU A 51 6.42 7.73 5.80
CA LEU A 51 7.62 6.93 5.54
C LEU A 51 7.54 6.35 4.12
N CYS A 52 8.65 6.34 3.41
CA CYS A 52 8.71 5.59 2.15
C CYS A 52 8.61 4.08 2.45
N PRO A 53 8.20 3.26 1.47
CA PRO A 53 8.01 1.81 1.68
C PRO A 53 9.24 1.10 2.28
N VAL A 54 10.44 1.54 1.89
CA VAL A 54 11.71 1.00 2.40
C VAL A 54 11.90 1.31 3.88
N CYS A 55 11.72 2.56 4.28
CA CYS A 55 11.87 2.98 5.68
C CYS A 55 10.78 2.36 6.56
N ALA A 56 9.55 2.24 6.07
CA ALA A 56 8.45 1.59 6.79
C ALA A 56 8.79 0.13 7.13
N TRP A 57 9.29 -0.63 6.14
CA TRP A 57 9.69 -2.02 6.36
C TRP A 57 10.84 -2.14 7.37
N GLN A 58 11.86 -1.27 7.27
CA GLN A 58 12.97 -1.28 8.24
C GLN A 58 12.50 -0.98 9.67
N GLN A 59 11.58 -0.03 9.86
CA GLN A 59 11.03 0.28 11.18
C GLN A 59 10.25 -0.91 11.75
N ALA A 60 9.42 -1.55 10.92
CA ALA A 60 8.68 -2.75 11.32
C ALA A 60 9.63 -3.89 11.73
N GLN A 61 10.70 -4.12 10.97
CA GLN A 61 11.71 -5.12 11.30
C GLN A 61 12.43 -4.79 12.62
N ARG A 62 12.78 -3.52 12.85
CA ARG A 62 13.38 -3.11 14.13
C ARG A 62 12.45 -3.42 15.29
N ILE A 63 11.20 -2.99 15.23
CA ILE A 63 10.21 -3.24 16.29
C ILE A 63 10.03 -4.74 16.55
N ALA A 64 10.02 -5.55 15.49
CA ALA A 64 9.85 -7.00 15.61
C ALA A 64 11.09 -7.72 16.19
N CYS A 65 12.29 -7.18 16.00
CA CYS A 65 13.55 -7.90 16.27
C CYS A 65 14.48 -7.19 17.28
N SER A 66 14.10 -6.05 17.85
CA SER A 66 14.91 -5.30 18.83
C SER A 66 14.53 -5.57 20.29
N GLY A 67 13.96 -6.74 20.56
CA GLY A 67 13.61 -7.21 21.92
C GLY A 67 14.83 -7.48 22.78
#